data_AF-A0A8T3P936-F1
#
_entry.id   AF-A0A8T3P936-F1
#
_cell.length_a   1.000
_cell.length_b   1.000
_cell.length_c   1.000
_cell.angle_alpha   90.00
_cell.angle_beta   90.00
_cell.angle_gamma   90.00
#
_symmetry.space_group_name_H-M   'P 1'
#
loop_
_entity.id
_entity.type
_entity.pdbx_description
1 polymer ?
#
loop_
_entity_poly.entity_id
_entity_poly.type
_entity_poly.pdbx_seq_one_letter_code
_entity_poly.pdbx_strand_id
1 'polypeptide(L)'
;MRLALTQGDGAAARGNGEAEVRPLPESRQPSQDDPLSGGPDGPDVGEEPTDPGDGLDPREPEEFFDGLPRVQLFDREADQWVEFEAFEANTHLSVPEPGRYVDETGSLLVRFVNRQDNAYFQLLVELEGAVL
;
A
#
# COMPACT_ATOMS: atom_id res chain seq x y z
N MET A 1 -10.95 11.26 1.01
CA MET A 1 -11.18 9.80 0.85
C MET A 1 -10.47 9.09 1.97
N ARG A 2 -11.12 8.12 2.62
CA ARG A 2 -10.53 7.27 3.64
C ARG A 2 -10.60 5.80 3.28
N LEU A 3 -9.50 5.09 3.51
CA LEU A 3 -9.39 3.63 3.35
C LEU A 3 -8.96 3.03 4.69
N ALA A 4 -9.43 1.85 5.03
CA ALA A 4 -8.91 1.11 6.18
C ALA A 4 -8.88 -0.38 5.86
N LEU A 5 -7.82 -1.07 6.30
CA LEU A 5 -7.77 -2.52 6.31
C LEU A 5 -7.83 -3.03 7.74
N THR A 6 -8.63 -4.06 7.98
CA THR A 6 -8.76 -4.71 9.30
C THR A 6 -8.59 -6.21 9.17
N GLN A 7 -8.05 -6.87 10.20
CA GLN A 7 -7.86 -8.32 10.26
C GLN A 7 -8.76 -8.93 11.35
N GLY A 8 -9.49 -10.01 11.04
CA GLY A 8 -10.34 -10.75 11.98
C GLY A 8 -11.85 -10.53 11.85
N ASP A 9 -12.62 -11.10 12.80
CA ASP A 9 -14.09 -11.05 12.83
C ASP A 9 -14.58 -9.80 13.57
N GLY A 10 -15.09 -8.82 12.81
CA GLY A 10 -15.85 -7.67 13.32
C GLY A 10 -15.10 -6.34 13.23
N ALA A 11 -15.11 -5.72 12.05
CA ALA A 11 -14.67 -4.34 11.90
C ALA A 11 -15.77 -3.38 12.37
N ALA A 12 -15.64 -2.83 13.57
CA ALA A 12 -16.17 -1.49 13.79
C ALA A 12 -15.23 -0.52 13.07
N ALA A 13 -15.75 0.41 12.26
CA ALA A 13 -15.01 1.56 11.72
C ALA A 13 -14.63 2.56 12.84
N ARG A 14 -14.16 2.06 13.97
CA ARG A 14 -13.57 2.80 15.08
C ARG A 14 -12.08 2.55 14.99
N GLY A 15 -11.44 3.15 13.99
CA GLY A 15 -9.99 3.08 13.88
C GLY A 15 -9.31 3.66 15.12
N ASN A 16 -8.09 3.19 15.40
CA ASN A 16 -7.29 3.67 16.53
C ASN A 16 -6.65 5.06 16.28
N GLY A 17 -6.86 5.62 15.09
CA GLY A 17 -6.32 6.90 14.66
C GLY A 17 -6.54 7.15 13.16
N GLU A 18 -6.17 8.34 12.70
CA GLU A 18 -6.12 8.73 11.28
C GLU A 18 -4.65 8.97 10.91
N ALA A 19 -4.19 8.33 9.84
CA ALA A 19 -2.86 8.51 9.28
C ALA A 19 -2.98 9.00 7.83
N GLU A 20 -2.20 10.01 7.46
CA GLU A 20 -2.02 10.35 6.05
C GLU A 20 -1.04 9.32 5.45
N VAL A 21 -1.44 8.67 4.37
CA VAL A 21 -0.56 7.78 3.62
C VAL A 21 -0.09 8.47 2.35
N ARG A 22 1.15 8.17 1.98
CA ARG A 22 1.78 8.77 0.81
C ARG A 22 2.06 7.70 -0.24
N PRO A 23 1.96 8.07 -1.53
CA PRO A 23 2.57 7.27 -2.59
C PRO A 23 4.03 6.96 -2.24
N LEU A 24 4.46 5.73 -2.47
CA LEU A 24 5.89 5.42 -2.47
C LEU A 24 6.61 6.30 -3.50
N PRO A 25 7.87 6.69 -3.25
CA PRO A 25 8.66 7.41 -4.24
C PRO A 25 8.79 6.57 -5.52
N GLU A 26 8.91 7.23 -6.68
CA GLU A 26 8.97 6.56 -8.00
C GLU A 26 10.03 5.45 -8.07
N SER A 27 11.19 5.65 -7.43
CA SER A 27 12.27 4.68 -7.37
C SER A 27 11.94 3.41 -6.59
N ARG A 28 10.82 3.38 -5.86
CA ARG A 28 10.30 2.24 -5.08
C ARG A 28 8.94 1.75 -5.57
N GLN A 29 8.39 2.35 -6.63
CA GLN A 29 7.16 1.84 -7.23
C GLN A 29 7.46 0.50 -7.91
N PRO A 30 6.64 -0.54 -7.68
CA PRO A 30 6.84 -1.82 -8.35
C PRO A 30 6.52 -1.72 -9.84
N SER A 31 6.91 -2.75 -10.59
CA SER A 31 6.52 -2.88 -11.99
C SER A 31 5.00 -2.91 -12.14
N GLN A 32 4.50 -2.22 -13.17
CA GLN A 32 3.06 -2.18 -13.49
C GLN A 32 2.52 -3.55 -13.90
N ASP A 33 3.34 -4.30 -14.64
CA ASP A 33 3.02 -5.64 -15.18
C ASP A 33 3.36 -6.76 -14.20
N ASP A 34 4.24 -6.50 -13.24
CA ASP A 34 4.66 -7.46 -12.23
C ASP A 34 4.71 -6.80 -10.84
N PRO A 35 3.54 -6.59 -10.21
CA PRO A 35 3.46 -5.88 -8.94
C PRO A 35 4.04 -6.69 -7.77
N LEU A 36 4.29 -8.00 -7.94
CA LEU A 36 4.82 -8.86 -6.88
C LEU A 36 6.34 -8.71 -6.74
N SER A 37 7.05 -8.50 -7.85
CA SER A 37 8.53 -8.53 -7.90
C SER A 37 9.25 -7.26 -7.41
N GLY A 38 8.52 -6.23 -6.98
CA GLY A 38 9.09 -4.91 -6.66
C GLY A 38 9.02 -4.48 -5.19
N GLY A 39 8.77 -5.40 -4.26
CA GLY A 39 8.71 -5.08 -2.83
C GLY A 39 10.02 -5.42 -2.10
N PRO A 40 10.35 -4.74 -0.98
CA PRO A 40 11.47 -5.10 -0.11
C PRO A 40 11.37 -6.53 0.48
N ASP A 41 10.22 -7.19 0.33
CA ASP A 41 9.93 -8.54 0.84
C ASP A 41 9.81 -9.63 -0.25
N GLY A 42 10.14 -9.32 -1.52
CA GLY A 42 10.25 -10.36 -2.55
C GLY A 42 11.50 -11.22 -2.30
N PRO A 43 11.47 -12.55 -2.49
CA PRO A 43 12.70 -13.33 -2.51
C PRO A 43 13.56 -12.76 -3.65
N ASP A 44 14.71 -12.21 -3.28
CA ASP A 44 15.71 -11.73 -4.21
C ASP A 44 16.21 -12.93 -5.04
N VAL A 45 15.59 -13.15 -6.21
CA VAL A 45 16.03 -14.19 -7.15
C VAL A 45 17.11 -13.57 -8.04
N GLY A 46 18.28 -13.35 -7.43
CA GLY A 46 19.50 -13.16 -8.17
C GLY A 46 20.45 -12.15 -7.56
N GLU A 47 21.30 -12.61 -6.64
CA GLU A 47 22.75 -12.49 -6.80
C GLU A 47 23.48 -13.41 -5.81
N GLU A 48 24.44 -14.16 -6.34
CA GLU A 48 25.33 -15.05 -5.61
C GLU A 48 26.20 -14.21 -4.65
N PRO A 49 26.35 -14.56 -3.35
CA PRO A 49 27.04 -13.69 -2.41
C PRO A 49 28.54 -13.69 -2.70
N THR A 50 29.06 -12.58 -3.20
CA THR A 50 30.50 -12.28 -3.20
C THR A 50 30.84 -11.29 -2.08
N ASP A 51 31.71 -11.77 -1.19
CA ASP A 51 32.63 -11.04 -0.31
C ASP A 51 32.10 -10.42 1.02
N PRO A 52 32.79 -10.64 2.17
CA PRO A 52 32.38 -10.09 3.47
C PRO A 52 33.09 -8.75 3.69
N GLY A 53 32.42 -7.66 3.30
CA GLY A 53 32.88 -6.28 3.55
C GLY A 53 32.09 -5.61 4.67
N ASP A 54 32.77 -5.27 5.76
CA ASP A 54 32.30 -4.44 6.86
C ASP A 54 31.60 -3.16 6.37
N GLY A 55 30.33 -3.01 6.68
CA GLY A 55 29.55 -1.80 6.44
C GLY A 55 28.23 -1.92 7.18
N LEU A 56 28.08 -1.13 8.25
CA LEU A 56 26.77 -0.91 8.85
C LEU A 56 25.91 -0.20 7.81
N ASP A 57 25.19 -0.97 6.99
CA ASP A 57 24.10 -0.43 6.21
C ASP A 57 23.14 0.21 7.22
N PRO A 58 22.75 1.49 7.07
CA PRO A 58 21.68 2.06 7.87
C PRO A 58 20.46 1.24 7.50
N ARG A 59 20.15 0.20 8.30
CA ARG A 59 18.97 -0.63 8.10
C ARG A 59 17.82 0.34 7.97
N GLU A 60 17.31 0.45 6.75
CA GLU A 60 16.02 1.06 6.52
C GLU A 60 15.09 0.44 7.57
N PRO A 61 14.27 1.24 8.28
CA PRO A 61 13.44 0.70 9.34
C PRO A 61 12.72 -0.52 8.76
N GLU A 62 13.03 -1.70 9.31
CA GLU A 62 12.37 -2.95 8.93
C GLU A 62 10.88 -2.62 8.96
N GLU A 63 10.25 -2.54 7.79
CA GLU A 63 8.85 -2.15 7.71
C GLU A 63 8.10 -3.19 8.53
N PHE A 64 7.66 -2.79 9.73
CA PHE A 64 7.10 -3.69 10.72
C PHE A 64 5.95 -4.45 10.05
N PHE A 65 6.16 -5.75 9.89
CA PHE A 65 5.31 -6.62 9.11
C PHE A 65 4.01 -6.86 9.86
N ASP A 66 2.91 -6.31 9.35
CA ASP A 66 1.60 -6.34 10.01
C ASP A 66 0.64 -7.40 9.45
N GLY A 67 1.05 -8.15 8.42
CA GLY A 67 0.22 -9.18 7.78
C GLY A 67 -0.80 -8.63 6.77
N LEU A 68 -0.76 -7.34 6.44
CA LEU A 68 -1.67 -6.72 5.48
C LEU A 68 -1.07 -6.67 4.06
N PRO A 69 -1.91 -6.76 3.02
CA PRO A 69 -1.45 -6.49 1.66
C PRO A 69 -1.10 -5.01 1.49
N ARG A 70 -0.14 -4.72 0.60
CA ARG A 70 0.09 -3.34 0.13
C ARG A 70 -1.11 -2.88 -0.71
N VAL A 71 -1.41 -1.59 -0.63
CA VAL A 71 -2.52 -0.97 -1.36
C VAL A 71 -1.96 -0.17 -2.53
N GLN A 72 -2.49 -0.44 -3.72
CA GLN A 72 -2.27 0.37 -4.90
C GLN A 72 -3.57 1.01 -5.36
N LEU A 73 -3.52 2.30 -5.67
CA LEU A 73 -4.61 3.02 -6.32
C LEU A 73 -4.24 3.31 -7.76
N PHE A 74 -5.22 3.23 -8.66
CA PHE A 74 -4.99 3.63 -10.04
C PHE A 74 -4.99 5.16 -10.15
N ASP A 75 -3.86 5.71 -10.53
CA ASP A 75 -3.70 7.11 -10.86
C ASP A 75 -4.21 7.36 -12.27
N ARG A 76 -5.30 8.11 -12.37
CA ARG A 76 -5.99 8.37 -13.65
C ARG A 76 -5.30 9.45 -14.48
N GLU A 77 -4.48 10.29 -13.85
CA GLU A 77 -3.73 11.33 -14.57
C GLU A 77 -2.49 10.73 -15.25
N ALA A 78 -1.81 9.81 -14.56
CA ALA A 78 -0.61 9.14 -15.07
C ALA A 78 -0.86 7.77 -15.70
N ASP A 79 -2.10 7.28 -15.68
CA ASP A 79 -2.51 5.98 -16.25
C ASP A 79 -1.69 4.79 -15.70
N GLN A 80 -1.44 4.79 -14.38
CA GLN A 80 -0.59 3.80 -13.72
C GLN A 80 -1.07 3.45 -12.31
N TRP A 81 -0.69 2.28 -11.82
CA TRP A 81 -0.86 1.87 -10.44
C TRP A 81 0.21 2.51 -9.56
N VAL A 82 -0.23 3.10 -8.46
CA VAL A 82 0.63 3.75 -7.46
C VAL A 82 0.47 3.04 -6.13
N GLU A 83 1.55 2.41 -5.66
CA GLU A 83 1.66 1.80 -4.34
C GLU A 83 1.85 2.87 -3.27
N PHE A 84 1.15 2.70 -2.15
CA PHE A 84 1.25 3.57 -0.97
C PHE A 84 2.11 2.91 0.10
N GLU A 85 2.65 3.75 0.99
CA GLU A 85 3.36 3.32 2.20
C GLU A 85 2.54 2.30 3.01
N ALA A 86 3.26 1.39 3.69
CA ALA A 86 2.68 0.49 4.66
C ALA A 86 1.90 1.27 5.74
N PHE A 87 0.83 0.70 6.25
CA PHE A 87 0.04 1.31 7.32
C PHE A 87 -0.47 0.25 8.27
N GLU A 88 -0.60 0.61 9.54
CA GLU A 88 -1.06 -0.32 10.57
C GLU A 88 -2.55 -0.69 10.37
N ALA A 89 -2.86 -1.96 10.62
CA ALA A 89 -4.23 -2.45 10.67
C ALA A 89 -5.15 -1.62 11.59
N ASN A 90 -6.40 -1.45 11.18
CA ASN A 90 -7.41 -0.64 11.88
C ASN A 90 -7.09 0.86 11.93
N THR A 91 -6.20 1.35 11.08
CA THR A 91 -5.96 2.79 10.88
C THR A 91 -6.79 3.30 9.71
N HIS A 92 -7.41 4.47 9.87
CA HIS A 92 -8.05 5.16 8.75
C HIS A 92 -6.98 5.93 7.98
N LEU A 93 -6.85 5.65 6.70
CA LEU A 93 -5.87 6.26 5.82
C LEU A 93 -6.51 7.40 5.07
N SER A 94 -5.98 8.60 5.24
CA SER A 94 -6.35 9.73 4.40
C SER A 94 -5.47 9.73 3.15
N VAL A 95 -6.12 9.63 1.98
CA VAL A 95 -5.44 9.70 0.68
C VAL A 95 -5.43 11.15 0.19
N PRO A 96 -4.24 11.76 -0.02
CA PRO A 96 -4.14 13.11 -0.54
C PRO A 96 -4.67 13.18 -1.98
N GLU A 97 -5.23 14.32 -2.36
CA GLU A 97 -5.70 14.60 -3.73
C GLU A 97 -6.63 13.51 -4.30
N PRO A 98 -7.75 13.18 -3.63
CA PRO A 98 -8.58 12.03 -4.00
C PRO A 98 -9.15 12.11 -5.41
N GLY A 99 -9.29 13.30 -6.00
CA GLY A 99 -9.74 13.49 -7.38
C GLY A 99 -8.82 12.87 -8.43
N ARG A 100 -7.55 12.61 -8.09
CA ARG A 100 -6.58 11.90 -8.96
C ARG A 100 -6.90 10.42 -9.13
N TYR A 101 -7.53 9.82 -8.11
CA TYR A 101 -7.76 8.37 -8.02
C TYR A 101 -9.23 7.97 -8.21
N VAL A 102 -10.15 8.91 -7.97
CA VAL A 102 -11.60 8.70 -8.09
C VAL A 102 -12.11 9.27 -9.40
N ASP A 103 -12.99 8.54 -10.08
CA ASP A 103 -13.61 9.02 -11.32
C ASP A 103 -14.82 9.95 -11.12
N GLU A 104 -15.30 10.54 -12.22
CA GLU A 104 -16.46 11.46 -12.21
C GLU A 104 -17.74 10.79 -11.70
N THR A 105 -17.80 9.46 -11.72
CA THR A 105 -18.92 8.67 -11.18
C THR A 105 -18.75 8.32 -9.70
N GLY A 106 -17.61 8.66 -9.09
CA GLY A 106 -17.24 8.28 -7.74
C GLY A 106 -16.61 6.89 -7.64
N SER A 107 -16.20 6.28 -8.74
CA SER A 107 -15.56 4.96 -8.75
C SER A 107 -14.07 5.04 -8.46
N LEU A 108 -13.55 4.06 -7.73
CA LEU A 108 -12.14 3.91 -7.37
C LEU A 108 -11.64 2.54 -7.83
N LEU A 109 -10.46 2.49 -8.43
CA LEU A 109 -9.76 1.24 -8.71
C LEU A 109 -8.70 1.00 -7.64
N VAL A 110 -8.83 -0.14 -6.95
CA VAL A 110 -7.94 -0.57 -5.87
C VAL A 110 -7.36 -1.92 -6.25
N ARG A 111 -6.04 -2.07 -6.09
CA ARG A 111 -5.33 -3.34 -6.23
C ARG A 111 -4.62 -3.66 -4.92
N PHE A 112 -4.77 -4.90 -4.45
CA PHE A 112 -4.09 -5.41 -3.26
C PHE A 112 -2.92 -6.27 -3.69
N VAL A 113 -1.72 -5.94 -3.20
CA VAL A 113 -0.51 -6.70 -3.48
C VAL A 113 -0.13 -7.46 -2.23
N ASN A 114 -0.48 -8.74 -2.22
CA ASN A 114 -0.10 -9.67 -1.17
C ASN A 114 1.19 -10.39 -1.57
N ARG A 115 2.31 -10.02 -0.93
CA ARG A 115 3.62 -10.69 -1.12
C ARG A 115 3.84 -11.83 -0.11
N GLN A 116 2.77 -12.29 0.54
CA GLN A 116 2.78 -13.34 1.55
C GLN A 116 2.03 -14.58 1.08
N ASP A 117 2.21 -15.71 1.78
CA ASP A 117 1.51 -16.96 1.49
C ASP A 117 -0.02 -16.80 1.53
N ASN A 118 -0.55 -16.15 2.57
CA ASN A 118 -1.98 -15.96 2.76
C ASN A 118 -2.24 -14.65 3.52
N ALA A 119 -3.25 -13.89 3.11
CA ALA A 119 -3.74 -12.73 3.86
C ALA A 119 -5.28 -12.80 4.00
N TYR A 120 -5.77 -12.59 5.22
CA TYR A 120 -7.20 -12.37 5.49
C TYR A 120 -7.38 -10.94 5.97
N PHE A 121 -8.16 -10.15 5.25
CA PHE A 121 -8.42 -8.76 5.59
C PHE A 121 -9.83 -8.34 5.14
N GLN A 122 -10.30 -7.25 5.71
CA GLN A 122 -11.49 -6.54 5.26
C GLN A 122 -11.07 -5.15 4.81
N LEU A 123 -11.59 -4.70 3.67
CA LEU A 123 -11.46 -3.33 3.20
C LEU A 123 -12.70 -2.54 3.62
N LEU A 124 -12.48 -1.43 4.32
CA LEU A 124 -13.50 -0.41 4.56
C LEU A 124 -13.11 0.83 3.76
N VAL A 125 -14.07 1.34 2.99
CA VAL A 125 -13.89 2.54 2.17
C VAL A 125 -14.93 3.57 2.58
N GLU A 126 -14.47 4.77 2.88
CA GLU A 126 -15.30 5.94 3.15
C GLU A 126 -14.96 7.03 2.12
N LEU A 127 -15.90 7.28 1.22
CA LEU A 127 -15.82 8.33 0.21
C LEU A 127 -16.69 9.50 0.64
N GLU A 128 -16.05 10.57 1.09
CA GLU A 128 -16.70 11.85 1.38
C GLU A 128 -16.32 12.87 0.31
N GLY A 129 -17.32 13.52 -0.29
CA GLY A 129 -17.13 14.54 -1.32
C GLY A 129 -18.44 14.96 -1.98
N ALA A 130 -18.42 16.04 -2.74
CA ALA A 130 -19.52 16.43 -3.62
C ALA A 130 -19.21 15.96 -5.05
N VAL A 131 -20.11 15.17 -5.64
CA VAL A 131 -20.11 14.94 -7.09
C VAL A 131 -20.63 16.24 -7.72
N LEU A 132 -19.76 16.96 -8.44
CA LEU A 132 -20.12 18.22 -9.13
C LEU A 132 -20.44 17.95 -10.60
#